data_AF-A0A9E4B600-F1
#
_entry.id   AF-A0A9E4B600-F1
#
_cell.length_a   1.000
_cell.length_b   1.000
_cell.length_c   1.000
_cell.angle_alpha   90.00
_cell.angle_beta   90.00
_cell.angle_gamma   90.00
#
_symmetry.space_group_name_H-M   'P 1'
#
loop_
_entity.id
_entity.type
_entity.pdbx_description
1 polymer ?
#
loop_
_entity_poly.entity_id
_entity_poly.type
_entity_poly.pdbx_seq_one_letter_code
_entity_poly.pdbx_strand_id
1 'polypeptide(L)'
;SYYTATSGDEQRAMNQLEDRVNEGLRNQIGRRDMHEVISGERDLLMNELTAQLNGIMSEDFGISVIDIRVKRIDLPEEVSEAVFERMNSEREIEAKQYRATGQELAIGIRADADRQAIVIEAEANRESEKIRGDGDASSAEIYANAYGQDPEFYSFYRSINAYRKVFEDGSAMLVIDPSSEFFRFLKAEQP
;
A
#
# COMPACT_ATOMS: atom_id res chain seq x y z
N SER A 1 3.69 53.56 44.97
CA SER A 1 3.84 52.14 45.33
C SER A 1 5.27 51.66 45.15
N TYR A 2 5.93 51.90 44.01
CA TYR A 2 7.34 51.51 43.78
C TYR A 2 8.31 52.00 44.88
N TYR A 3 8.41 53.32 45.09
CA TYR A 3 9.31 53.91 46.08
C TYR A 3 9.07 53.44 47.54
N THR A 4 7.85 53.04 47.87
CA THR A 4 7.47 52.52 49.18
C THR A 4 7.78 51.03 49.37
N ALA A 5 7.76 50.24 48.29
CA ALA A 5 7.99 48.80 48.33
C ALA A 5 9.47 48.42 48.13
N THR A 6 10.21 49.18 47.33
CA THR A 6 11.62 48.89 46.98
C THR A 6 12.61 49.89 47.59
N SER A 7 12.14 50.85 48.39
CA SER A 7 12.94 51.99 48.90
C SER A 7 13.65 52.80 47.79
N GLY A 8 13.21 52.70 46.53
CA GLY A 8 13.87 53.34 45.38
C GLY A 8 15.15 52.65 44.92
N ASP A 9 15.43 51.45 45.42
CA ASP A 9 16.61 50.64 45.07
C ASP A 9 16.26 49.68 43.92
N GLU A 10 16.73 50.00 42.72
CA GLU A 10 16.49 49.23 41.50
C GLU A 10 17.01 47.79 41.62
N GLN A 11 18.09 47.57 42.37
CA GLN A 11 18.69 46.25 42.52
C GLN A 11 17.84 45.34 43.41
N ARG A 12 17.18 45.90 44.43
CA ARG A 12 16.18 45.17 45.22
C ARG A 12 14.93 44.84 44.43
N ALA A 13 14.46 45.77 43.60
CA ALA A 13 13.33 45.52 42.71
C ALA A 13 13.62 44.38 41.72
N MET A 14 14.84 44.35 41.17
CA MET A 14 15.26 43.35 40.20
C MET A 14 15.36 41.94 40.83
N ASN A 15 15.96 41.83 42.01
CA ASN A 15 16.07 40.53 42.70
C ASN A 15 14.69 39.96 43.07
N GLN A 16 13.77 40.81 43.56
CA GLN A 16 12.41 40.37 43.88
C GLN A 16 11.61 39.94 42.65
N LEU A 17 11.80 40.64 41.53
CA LEU A 17 11.20 40.25 40.26
C LEU A 17 11.74 38.89 39.80
N GLU A 18 13.05 38.68 39.89
CA GLU A 18 13.69 37.42 39.52
C GLU A 18 13.17 36.23 40.35
N ASP A 19 13.07 36.40 41.67
CA ASP A 19 12.55 35.37 42.58
C ASP A 19 11.10 34.99 42.22
N ARG A 20 10.25 35.99 41.95
CA ARG A 20 8.83 35.73 41.63
C ARG A 20 8.65 35.11 40.24
N VAL A 21 9.44 35.55 39.25
CA VAL A 21 9.42 34.97 37.91
C VAL A 21 9.85 33.51 37.96
N ASN A 22 10.91 33.20 38.72
CA ASN A 22 11.40 31.83 38.89
C ASN A 22 10.37 30.93 39.58
N GLU A 23 9.70 31.42 40.62
CA GLU A 23 8.65 30.67 41.32
C GLU A 23 7.41 30.43 40.42
N GLY A 24 6.96 31.45 39.69
CA GLY A 24 5.85 31.33 38.74
C GLY A 24 6.15 30.32 37.62
N LEU A 25 7.36 30.39 37.05
CA LEU A 25 7.79 29.46 36.01
C LEU A 25 7.87 28.02 36.52
N ARG A 26 8.43 27.79 37.72
CA ARG A 26 8.49 26.46 38.34
C ARG A 26 7.11 25.87 38.61
N ASN A 27 6.18 26.67 39.12
CA ASN A 27 4.81 26.22 39.41
C ASN A 27 4.03 25.84 38.15
N GLN A 28 4.22 26.56 37.04
CA GLN A 28 3.54 26.24 35.78
C GLN A 28 4.14 25.01 35.11
N ILE A 29 5.47 24.86 35.12
CA ILE A 29 6.14 23.67 34.58
C ILE A 29 5.82 22.43 35.41
N GLY A 30 5.71 22.54 36.74
CA GLY A 30 5.36 21.41 37.61
C GLY A 30 3.91 20.91 37.50
N ARG A 31 3.02 21.66 36.83
CA ARG A 31 1.60 21.31 36.65
C ARG A 31 1.26 20.71 35.29
N ARG A 32 2.18 20.77 34.32
CA ARG A 32 1.98 20.28 32.95
C ARG A 32 2.90 19.11 32.64
N ASP A 33 2.51 18.30 31.66
CA ASP A 33 3.34 17.20 31.23
C ASP A 33 4.56 17.72 30.44
N MET A 34 5.71 17.08 30.60
CA MET A 34 6.97 17.50 29.98
C MET A 34 6.87 17.57 28.43
N HIS A 35 5.99 16.75 27.84
CA HIS A 35 5.73 16.73 26.41
C HIS A 35 5.02 18.01 25.92
N GLU A 36 4.13 18.60 26.73
CA GLU A 36 3.34 19.80 26.37
C GLU A 36 4.22 21.06 26.36
N VAL A 37 5.20 21.12 27.29
CA VAL A 37 6.16 22.23 27.41
C VAL A 37 7.13 22.29 26.23
N ILE A 38 7.40 21.15 25.59
CA ILE A 38 8.39 21.01 24.50
C ILE A 38 7.75 21.06 23.11
N SER A 39 6.52 20.57 22.95
CA SER A 39 5.93 20.27 21.63
C SER A 39 5.17 21.42 20.96
N GLY A 40 4.80 22.50 21.67
CA GLY A 40 4.17 23.65 21.02
C GLY A 40 3.43 24.66 21.90
N GLU A 41 3.19 24.38 23.17
CA GLU A 41 2.38 25.27 24.04
C GLU A 41 3.19 26.38 24.73
N ARG A 42 4.44 26.56 24.33
CA ARG A 42 5.37 27.52 24.94
C ARG A 42 4.81 28.94 24.92
N ASP A 43 4.23 29.37 23.81
CA ASP A 43 3.76 30.75 23.65
C ASP A 43 2.54 31.02 24.53
N LEU A 44 1.63 30.05 24.65
CA LEU A 44 0.48 30.12 25.55
C LEU A 44 0.92 30.18 27.01
N LEU A 45 1.92 29.38 27.39
CA LEU A 45 2.54 29.41 28.72
C LEU A 45 3.15 30.78 29.04
N MET A 46 3.91 31.37 28.12
CA MET A 46 4.53 32.69 28.37
C MET A 46 3.48 33.79 28.52
N ASN A 47 2.42 33.75 27.74
CA ASN A 47 1.33 34.72 27.81
C ASN A 47 0.59 34.63 29.15
N GLU A 48 0.26 33.41 29.60
CA GLU A 48 -0.42 33.18 30.88
C GLU A 48 0.46 33.61 32.07
N LEU A 49 1.74 33.25 32.04
CA LEU A 49 2.71 33.62 33.07
C LEU A 49 2.92 35.14 33.14
N THR A 50 3.02 35.80 31.98
CA THR A 50 3.17 37.26 31.90
C THR A 50 1.96 37.98 32.48
N ALA A 51 0.74 37.53 32.13
CA ALA A 51 -0.49 38.11 32.66
C ALA A 51 -0.61 37.93 34.19
N GLN A 52 -0.27 36.73 34.69
CA GLN A 52 -0.31 36.42 36.12
C GLN A 52 0.70 37.25 36.91
N LEU A 53 1.94 37.34 36.44
CA LEU A 53 2.99 38.11 37.12
C LEU A 53 2.75 39.62 37.03
N ASN A 54 2.22 40.12 35.91
CA ASN A 54 1.90 41.54 35.78
C ASN A 54 0.83 41.98 36.79
N GLY A 55 -0.20 41.16 37.04
CA GLY A 55 -1.23 41.45 38.05
C GLY A 55 -0.65 41.58 39.46
N ILE A 56 0.15 40.58 39.87
CA ILE A 56 0.78 40.55 41.20
C ILE A 56 1.79 41.70 41.36
N MET A 57 2.62 41.95 40.34
CA MET A 57 3.67 42.98 40.39
C MET A 57 3.11 44.39 40.36
N SER A 58 2.02 44.62 39.63
CA SER A 58 1.36 45.92 39.57
C SER A 58 0.69 46.25 40.91
N GLU A 59 0.10 45.26 41.59
CA GLU A 59 -0.62 45.44 42.84
C GLU A 59 0.34 45.61 44.04
N ASP A 60 1.32 44.72 44.17
CA ASP A 60 2.20 44.68 45.35
C ASP A 60 3.39 45.67 45.23
N PHE A 61 3.92 45.87 44.02
CA PHE A 61 5.18 46.59 43.81
C PHE A 61 5.05 47.82 42.90
N GLY A 62 3.93 47.97 42.19
CA GLY A 62 3.74 49.03 41.19
C GLY A 62 4.66 48.91 39.98
N ILE A 63 5.10 47.68 39.66
CA ILE A 63 5.98 47.37 38.53
C ILE A 63 5.13 46.74 37.42
N SER A 64 5.27 47.23 36.19
CA SER A 64 4.59 46.67 35.01
C SER A 64 5.51 45.70 34.27
N VAL A 65 5.06 44.47 34.09
CA VAL A 65 5.79 43.42 33.36
C VAL A 65 5.28 43.40 31.91
N ILE A 66 6.18 43.66 30.96
CA ILE A 66 5.83 43.77 29.52
C ILE A 66 5.88 42.40 28.83
N ASP A 67 6.94 41.63 29.07
CA ASP A 67 7.20 40.36 28.36
C ASP A 67 8.16 39.47 29.15
N ILE A 68 7.91 38.16 29.15
CA ILE A 68 8.76 37.13 29.78
C ILE A 68 9.12 36.10 28.72
N ARG A 69 10.42 35.85 28.56
CA ARG A 69 10.92 34.82 27.63
C ARG A 69 11.88 33.87 28.31
N VAL A 70 11.65 32.58 28.15
CA VAL A 70 12.63 31.55 28.53
C VAL A 70 13.78 31.54 27.52
N LYS A 71 15.01 31.62 28.03
CA LYS A 71 16.23 31.57 27.20
C LYS A 71 16.64 30.13 26.87
N ARG A 72 16.60 29.23 27.85
CA ARG A 72 16.95 27.81 27.72
C ARG A 72 16.26 26.99 28.81
N ILE A 73 15.81 25.79 28.46
CA ILE A 73 15.36 24.77 29.41
C ILE A 73 16.41 23.67 29.35
N ASP A 74 17.18 23.52 30.42
CA ASP A 74 18.15 22.43 30.53
C ASP A 74 17.50 21.28 31.29
N LEU A 75 17.38 20.13 30.63
CA LEU A 75 17.00 18.88 31.30
C LEU A 75 18.25 18.26 31.91
N PRO A 76 18.23 17.77 33.16
CA PRO A 76 19.33 16.99 33.71
C PRO A 76 19.59 15.76 32.84
N GLU A 77 20.85 15.49 32.49
CA GLU A 77 21.25 14.37 31.60
C GLU A 77 20.74 13.00 32.11
N GLU A 78 20.58 12.84 33.43
CA GLU A 78 20.16 11.58 34.06
C GLU A 78 18.71 11.18 33.75
N VAL A 79 17.83 12.15 33.43
CA VAL A 79 16.40 11.89 33.17
C VAL A 79 16.10 11.83 31.67
N SER A 80 16.94 12.46 30.85
CA SER A 80 16.75 12.49 29.40
C SER A 80 16.95 11.11 28.78
N GLU A 81 17.97 10.35 29.21
CA GLU A 81 18.30 9.04 28.65
C GLU A 81 17.16 8.03 28.80
N ALA A 82 16.59 7.89 30.00
CA ALA A 82 15.48 6.98 30.27
C ALA A 82 14.20 7.31 29.48
N VAL A 83 13.94 8.60 29.23
CA VAL A 83 12.80 9.06 28.42
C VAL A 83 13.06 8.76 26.94
N PHE A 84 14.28 9.00 26.45
CA PHE A 84 14.66 8.68 25.07
C PHE A 84 14.62 7.18 24.80
N GLU A 85 15.10 6.34 25.73
CA GLU A 85 15.00 4.88 25.62
C GLU A 85 13.54 4.40 25.53
N ARG A 86 12.65 4.94 26.38
CA ARG A 86 11.22 4.64 26.33
C ARG A 86 10.61 5.03 24.98
N MET A 87 10.87 6.25 24.50
CA MET A 87 10.37 6.71 23.20
C MET A 87 10.88 5.85 22.03
N ASN A 88 12.14 5.44 22.08
CA ASN A 88 12.71 4.57 21.05
C ASN A 88 12.05 3.19 21.06
N SER A 89 11.84 2.61 22.24
CA SER A 89 11.13 1.34 22.40
C SER A 89 9.69 1.43 21.90
N GLU A 90 8.96 2.50 22.23
CA GLU A 90 7.59 2.71 21.76
C GLU A 90 7.52 2.83 20.24
N ARG A 91 8.43 3.61 19.62
CA ARG A 91 8.53 3.69 18.16
C ARG A 91 8.89 2.36 17.52
N GLU A 92 9.74 1.56 18.15
CA GLU A 92 10.10 0.24 17.61
C GLU A 92 8.92 -0.73 17.65
N ILE A 93 8.14 -0.70 18.73
CA ILE A 93 6.90 -1.48 18.87
C ILE A 93 5.89 -1.06 17.81
N GLU A 94 5.65 0.24 17.67
CA GLU A 94 4.74 0.79 16.66
C GLU A 94 5.18 0.40 15.24
N ALA A 95 6.46 0.55 14.92
CA ALA A 95 7.00 0.16 13.62
C ALA A 95 6.89 -1.35 13.37
N LYS A 96 7.10 -2.20 14.40
CA LYS A 96 6.89 -3.65 14.29
C LYS A 96 5.42 -3.97 14.02
N GLN A 97 4.50 -3.31 14.69
CA GLN A 97 3.07 -3.50 14.49
C GLN A 97 2.64 -3.11 13.08
N TYR A 98 3.06 -1.96 12.57
CA TYR A 98 2.77 -1.57 11.18
C TYR A 98 3.37 -2.54 10.16
N ARG A 99 4.60 -3.03 10.37
CA ARG A 99 5.19 -4.02 9.47
C ARG A 99 4.41 -5.34 9.50
N ALA A 100 3.98 -5.80 10.67
CA ALA A 100 3.20 -7.02 10.82
C ALA A 100 1.85 -6.90 10.10
N THR A 101 1.10 -5.82 10.33
CA THR A 101 -0.17 -5.56 9.63
C THR A 101 0.03 -5.42 8.12
N GLY A 102 1.10 -4.74 7.68
CA GLY A 102 1.43 -4.64 6.25
C GLY A 102 1.74 -5.99 5.61
N GLN A 103 2.44 -6.88 6.33
CA GLN A 103 2.71 -8.24 5.87
C GLN A 103 1.45 -9.08 5.80
N GLU A 104 0.59 -9.02 6.82
CA GLU A 104 -0.69 -9.74 6.84
C GLU A 104 -1.57 -9.35 5.65
N LEU A 105 -1.76 -8.03 5.44
CA LEU A 105 -2.52 -7.51 4.30
C LEU A 105 -1.91 -7.94 2.96
N ALA A 106 -0.58 -7.91 2.84
CA ALA A 106 0.10 -8.32 1.61
C ALA A 106 -0.07 -9.83 1.34
N ILE A 107 -0.06 -10.68 2.37
CA ILE A 107 -0.33 -12.12 2.22
C ILE A 107 -1.77 -12.34 1.75
N GLY A 108 -2.74 -11.66 2.36
CA GLY A 108 -4.14 -11.74 1.97
C GLY A 108 -4.35 -11.35 0.51
N ILE A 109 -3.80 -10.21 0.08
CA ILE A 109 -3.93 -9.71 -1.29
C ILE A 109 -3.29 -10.68 -2.30
N ARG A 110 -2.10 -11.22 -1.99
CA ARG A 110 -1.43 -12.20 -2.89
C ARG A 110 -2.24 -13.48 -3.02
N ALA A 111 -2.71 -14.04 -1.90
CA ALA A 111 -3.53 -15.25 -1.91
C ALA A 111 -4.84 -15.03 -2.70
N ASP A 112 -5.44 -13.85 -2.58
CA ASP A 112 -6.62 -13.47 -3.35
C ASP A 112 -6.33 -13.38 -4.85
N ALA A 113 -5.24 -12.71 -5.22
CA ALA A 113 -4.80 -12.58 -6.60
C ALA A 113 -4.48 -13.93 -7.24
N ASP A 114 -3.76 -14.82 -6.54
CA ASP A 114 -3.41 -16.16 -7.00
C ASP A 114 -4.68 -17.00 -7.25
N ARG A 115 -5.63 -16.93 -6.30
CA ARG A 115 -6.94 -17.59 -6.44
C ARG A 115 -7.70 -17.07 -7.65
N GLN A 116 -7.74 -15.75 -7.87
CA GLN A 116 -8.41 -15.16 -9.02
C GLN A 116 -7.74 -15.59 -10.34
N ALA A 117 -6.40 -15.59 -10.40
CA ALA A 117 -5.66 -16.03 -11.57
C ALA A 117 -6.00 -17.47 -11.97
N ILE A 118 -6.01 -18.39 -11.00
CA ILE A 118 -6.39 -19.79 -11.22
C ILE A 118 -7.82 -19.91 -11.74
N VAL A 119 -8.77 -19.16 -11.16
CA VAL A 119 -10.17 -19.19 -11.60
C VAL A 119 -10.31 -18.66 -13.02
N ILE A 120 -9.64 -17.55 -13.36
CA ILE A 120 -9.68 -16.96 -14.70
C ILE A 120 -9.08 -17.92 -15.73
N GLU A 121 -7.94 -18.54 -15.42
CA GLU A 121 -7.32 -19.53 -16.30
C GLU A 121 -8.21 -20.76 -16.50
N ALA A 122 -8.84 -21.25 -15.42
CA ALA A 122 -9.77 -22.37 -15.50
C ALA A 122 -11.04 -22.02 -16.32
N GLU A 123 -11.56 -20.80 -16.18
CA GLU A 123 -12.70 -20.32 -16.96
C GLU A 123 -12.34 -20.19 -18.44
N ALA A 124 -11.20 -19.56 -18.73
CA ALA A 124 -10.71 -19.39 -20.10
C ALA A 124 -10.48 -20.72 -20.81
N ASN A 125 -9.88 -21.71 -20.12
CA ASN A 125 -9.70 -23.05 -20.67
C ASN A 125 -11.04 -23.75 -20.91
N ARG A 126 -11.98 -23.65 -19.96
CA ARG A 126 -13.32 -24.23 -20.14
C ARG A 126 -14.05 -23.63 -21.34
N GLU A 127 -14.00 -22.31 -21.48
CA GLU A 127 -14.65 -21.63 -22.59
C GLU A 127 -13.98 -21.95 -23.92
N SER A 128 -12.64 -22.05 -23.96
CA SER A 128 -11.89 -22.47 -25.14
C SER A 128 -12.26 -23.89 -25.58
N GLU A 129 -12.31 -24.85 -24.66
CA GLU A 129 -12.71 -26.23 -24.94
C GLU A 129 -14.17 -26.32 -25.39
N LYS A 130 -15.06 -25.50 -24.81
CA LYS A 130 -16.44 -25.42 -25.26
C LYS A 130 -16.54 -24.90 -26.69
N ILE A 131 -15.87 -23.81 -27.01
CA ILE A 131 -15.87 -23.23 -28.37
C ILE A 131 -15.28 -24.22 -29.38
N ARG A 132 -14.20 -24.93 -29.01
CA ARG A 132 -13.62 -25.98 -29.86
C ARG A 132 -14.60 -27.13 -30.07
N GLY A 133 -15.25 -27.61 -29.00
CA GLY A 133 -16.27 -28.65 -29.08
C GLY A 133 -17.47 -28.26 -29.95
N ASP A 134 -17.97 -27.03 -29.81
CA ASP A 134 -19.07 -26.50 -30.64
C ASP A 134 -18.66 -26.37 -32.11
N GLY A 135 -17.40 -25.99 -32.38
CA GLY A 135 -16.82 -25.94 -33.71
C GLY A 135 -16.67 -27.33 -34.36
N ASP A 136 -16.18 -28.30 -33.59
CA ASP A 136 -16.04 -29.69 -34.05
C ASP A 136 -17.40 -30.33 -34.32
N ALA A 137 -18.39 -30.08 -33.46
CA ALA A 137 -19.77 -30.52 -33.65
C ALA A 137 -20.39 -29.93 -34.92
N SER A 138 -20.25 -28.61 -35.12
CA SER A 138 -20.75 -27.93 -36.32
C SER A 138 -20.06 -28.43 -37.58
N SER A 139 -18.74 -28.68 -37.51
CA SER A 139 -17.98 -29.23 -38.63
C SER A 139 -18.45 -30.64 -38.98
N ALA A 140 -18.60 -31.52 -37.98
CA ALA A 140 -19.10 -32.86 -38.17
C ALA A 140 -20.53 -32.88 -38.75
N GLU A 141 -21.41 -31.97 -38.29
CA GLU A 141 -22.76 -31.81 -38.82
C GLU A 141 -22.74 -31.40 -40.31
N ILE A 142 -21.93 -30.40 -40.68
CA ILE A 142 -21.77 -29.98 -42.07
C ILE A 142 -21.24 -31.12 -42.94
N TYR A 143 -20.23 -31.86 -42.46
CA TYR A 143 -19.69 -33.01 -43.18
C TYR A 143 -20.71 -34.14 -43.35
N ALA A 144 -21.49 -34.45 -42.30
CA ALA A 144 -22.54 -35.46 -42.36
C ALA A 144 -23.65 -35.06 -43.34
N ASN A 145 -24.07 -33.79 -43.32
CA ASN A 145 -25.05 -33.26 -44.27
C ASN A 145 -24.54 -33.30 -45.71
N ALA A 146 -23.27 -32.97 -45.95
CA ALA A 146 -22.65 -33.07 -47.26
C ALA A 146 -22.54 -34.54 -47.73
N TYR A 147 -22.19 -35.46 -46.85
CA TYR A 147 -22.16 -36.91 -47.15
C TYR A 147 -23.54 -37.44 -47.53
N GLY A 148 -24.59 -36.97 -46.87
CA GLY A 148 -25.98 -37.38 -47.13
C GLY A 148 -26.52 -36.94 -48.50
N GLN A 149 -25.92 -35.94 -49.15
CA GLN A 149 -26.36 -35.45 -50.46
C GLN A 149 -25.88 -36.33 -51.63
N ASP A 150 -24.61 -36.72 -51.63
CA ASP A 150 -24.05 -37.68 -52.59
C ASP A 150 -22.79 -38.36 -51.98
N PRO A 151 -22.94 -39.59 -51.44
CA PRO A 151 -21.84 -40.32 -50.82
C PRO A 151 -20.68 -40.63 -51.78
N GLU A 152 -20.99 -40.86 -53.06
CA GLU A 152 -20.02 -41.33 -54.06
C GLU A 152 -19.16 -40.15 -54.54
N PHE A 153 -19.77 -39.02 -54.88
CA PHE A 153 -19.07 -37.80 -55.27
C PHE A 153 -18.17 -37.23 -54.16
N TYR A 154 -18.65 -37.24 -52.91
CA TYR A 154 -17.85 -36.75 -51.78
C TYR A 154 -16.62 -37.63 -51.51
N SER A 155 -16.78 -38.96 -51.56
CA SER A 155 -15.65 -39.89 -51.37
C SER A 155 -14.56 -39.69 -52.43
N PHE A 156 -14.96 -39.42 -53.67
CA PHE A 156 -14.07 -39.03 -54.77
C PHE A 156 -13.38 -37.69 -54.47
N TYR A 157 -14.12 -36.62 -54.18
CA TYR A 157 -13.55 -35.29 -53.92
C TYR A 157 -12.59 -35.26 -52.71
N ARG A 158 -12.90 -36.01 -51.64
CA ARG A 158 -12.03 -36.15 -50.48
C ARG A 158 -10.75 -36.90 -50.81
N SER A 159 -10.82 -37.96 -51.62
CA SER A 159 -9.64 -38.70 -52.07
C SER A 159 -8.70 -37.83 -52.90
N ILE A 160 -9.23 -37.01 -53.82
CA ILE A 160 -8.44 -36.07 -54.63
C ILE A 160 -7.75 -35.00 -53.78
N ASN A 161 -8.44 -34.42 -52.78
CA ASN A 161 -7.82 -33.47 -51.87
C ASN A 161 -6.76 -34.10 -50.97
N ALA A 162 -6.98 -35.35 -50.53
CA ALA A 162 -5.99 -36.10 -49.78
C ALA A 162 -4.73 -36.37 -50.63
N TYR A 163 -4.89 -36.73 -51.91
CA TYR A 163 -3.77 -36.83 -52.84
C TYR A 163 -3.01 -35.50 -52.95
N ARG A 164 -3.72 -34.40 -53.21
CA ARG A 164 -3.10 -33.07 -53.34
C ARG A 164 -2.26 -32.71 -52.11
N LYS A 165 -2.79 -32.93 -50.92
CA LYS A 165 -2.12 -32.60 -49.65
C LYS A 165 -0.88 -33.48 -49.38
N VAL A 166 -0.93 -34.76 -49.73
CA VAL A 166 0.21 -35.68 -49.57
C VAL A 166 1.33 -35.35 -50.57
N PHE A 167 0.99 -34.87 -51.77
CA PHE A 167 1.97 -34.51 -52.80
C PHE A 167 2.42 -33.04 -52.78
N GLU A 168 1.90 -32.22 -51.86
CA GLU A 168 2.20 -30.78 -51.75
C GLU A 168 3.65 -30.52 -51.27
N ASP A 169 4.20 -31.38 -50.40
CA ASP A 169 5.57 -31.28 -49.84
C ASP A 169 6.66 -32.00 -50.68
N GLY A 170 6.33 -32.47 -51.88
CA GLY A 170 7.28 -32.92 -52.92
C GLY A 170 8.20 -34.11 -52.61
N SER A 171 8.13 -34.72 -51.42
CA SER A 171 9.09 -35.75 -50.95
C SER A 171 8.46 -36.93 -50.21
N ALA A 172 7.13 -37.07 -50.21
CA ALA A 172 6.43 -38.15 -49.51
C ALA A 172 6.62 -39.51 -50.22
N MET A 173 7.55 -40.33 -49.73
CA MET A 173 7.65 -41.75 -50.10
C MET A 173 6.55 -42.53 -49.38
N LEU A 174 5.48 -42.84 -50.11
CA LEU A 174 4.28 -43.45 -49.58
C LEU A 174 4.35 -44.98 -49.76
N VAL A 175 4.60 -45.74 -48.70
CA VAL A 175 4.58 -47.22 -48.74
C VAL A 175 3.19 -47.69 -48.33
N ILE A 176 2.31 -47.88 -49.32
CA ILE A 176 0.95 -48.42 -49.10
C ILE A 176 0.73 -49.59 -50.04
N ASP A 177 0.00 -50.58 -49.56
CA ASP A 177 -0.49 -51.67 -50.39
C ASP A 177 -1.28 -51.14 -51.60
N PRO A 178 -0.94 -51.54 -52.84
CA PRO A 178 -1.67 -51.16 -54.04
C PRO A 178 -3.17 -51.50 -53.99
N SER A 179 -3.64 -52.44 -53.17
CA SER A 179 -5.07 -52.77 -53.04
C SER A 179 -5.84 -51.88 -52.04
N SER A 180 -5.19 -50.88 -51.44
CA SER A 180 -5.84 -50.00 -50.46
C SER A 180 -6.98 -49.17 -51.08
N GLU A 181 -8.05 -48.92 -50.31
CA GLU A 181 -9.16 -48.02 -50.68
C GLU A 181 -8.67 -46.63 -51.09
N PHE A 182 -7.48 -46.25 -50.63
CA PHE A 182 -6.80 -45.02 -51.00
C PHE A 182 -6.58 -44.89 -52.52
N PHE A 183 -6.45 -45.96 -53.31
CA PHE A 183 -6.24 -45.87 -54.77
C PHE A 183 -7.47 -46.25 -55.61
N ARG A 184 -8.63 -46.46 -54.98
CA ARG A 184 -9.85 -46.95 -55.64
C ARG A 184 -10.24 -46.11 -56.86
N PHE A 185 -10.21 -44.79 -56.74
CA PHE A 185 -10.60 -43.87 -57.83
C PHE A 185 -9.48 -43.62 -58.85
N LEU A 186 -8.22 -43.89 -58.51
CA LEU A 186 -7.08 -43.79 -59.44
C LEU A 186 -6.98 -45.02 -60.37
N LYS A 187 -7.53 -46.16 -59.92
CA LYS A 187 -7.54 -47.43 -60.68
C LYS A 187 -8.83 -47.66 -61.48
N ALA A 188 -9.90 -46.92 -61.18
CA ALA A 188 -11.20 -47.09 -61.84
C ALA A 188 -11.21 -46.61 -63.30
N GLU A 189 -10.25 -45.79 -63.72
CA GLU A 189 -9.99 -45.46 -65.13
C GLU A 189 -8.80 -46.27 -65.66
N GLN A 190 -9.06 -47.53 -66.01
CA GLN A 190 -8.31 -48.21 -67.07
C GLN A 190 -9.33 -48.75 -68.09
N PRO A 191 -9.16 -48.48 -69.39
CA PRO A 191 -10.09 -48.93 -70.45
C PRO A 191 -10.15 -50.45 -70.60
#